data_AF-A0A7H4NXJ4-F1
#
_entry.id   AF-A0A7H4NXJ4-F1
#
_cell.length_a   1.000
_cell.length_b   1.000
_cell.length_c   1.000
_cell.angle_alpha   90.00
_cell.angle_beta   90.00
_cell.angle_gamma   90.00
#
_symmetry.space_group_name_H-M   'P 1'
#
loop_
_entity.id
_entity.type
_entity.pdbx_description
1 polymer ?
#
loop_
_entity_poly.entity_id
_entity_poly.type
_entity_poly.pdbx_seq_one_letter_code
_entity_poly.pdbx_strand_id
1 'polypeptide(L)'
;MTDTAESLDPLRLPLTGERLIEASAGTGKTFTIAALYLRLLLGLGGESAFPRQVSVEELLVVTFTEAATEELRGRIRSNIHELRIACLRDSADNPLYAGLLAEIADKTQAAQTLLLAERQMDEAAVFTIHGFCQRMLSLNAFESGMLFEQQLIEDESRLRYQACADFWRRHCYPLPREIAAVIHEAWKGPRDLLKSIDRWLQGEAPQLKSPPSADETLAERHQQIIERINVLKQQWLAQVGEVEAVLENSGLDRRKFNRGNQGKWLEKVTAWAEEETLSYQLPDALEKFSQAFLLERTKADGAPPVHPLFSAVEALLASPLTLTDLVIARAMVEIREAVAREKRRRGELGFDDMLSRLDDALRGESGEALASAIRQRFPVAMIDEFQDTDPQQYRIFRRIWRRQADTALLLIGDPKQAIYAFRGADIFTYMKARGDVTAHYTLDTNWRSRAGDG
;
A
#
# COMPACT_ATOMS: atom_id res chain seq x y z
N MET A 1 12.98 -25.29 7.97
CA MET A 1 12.22 -24.51 8.96
C MET A 1 10.78 -24.53 8.50
N THR A 2 9.88 -24.99 9.35
CA THR A 2 8.58 -25.58 9.01
C THR A 2 7.74 -24.68 8.10
N ASP A 3 7.55 -25.14 6.86
CA ASP A 3 6.81 -24.45 5.78
C ASP A 3 5.28 -24.52 5.98
N THR A 4 4.85 -25.18 7.06
CA THR A 4 3.45 -25.45 7.40
C THR A 4 3.12 -24.81 8.74
N ALA A 5 2.16 -23.89 8.75
CA ALA A 5 1.60 -23.31 9.97
C ALA A 5 1.00 -24.41 10.87
N GLU A 6 1.11 -24.24 12.19
CA GLU A 6 0.57 -25.17 13.17
C GLU A 6 -0.95 -24.98 13.30
N SER A 7 -1.71 -26.05 13.55
CA SER A 7 -3.13 -25.89 13.89
C SER A 7 -3.26 -25.16 15.23
N LEU A 8 -4.07 -24.11 15.27
CA LEU A 8 -4.22 -23.27 16.45
C LEU A 8 -5.13 -23.93 17.48
N ASP A 9 -4.60 -24.21 18.67
CA ASP A 9 -5.41 -24.34 19.89
C ASP A 9 -5.41 -22.99 20.65
N PRO A 10 -6.54 -22.26 20.69
CA PRO A 10 -6.63 -20.99 21.40
C PRO A 10 -6.31 -21.08 22.90
N LEU A 11 -6.48 -22.23 23.54
CA LEU A 11 -6.19 -22.43 24.97
C LEU A 11 -4.71 -22.65 25.26
N ARG A 12 -3.93 -23.04 24.26
CA ARG A 12 -2.50 -23.39 24.39
C ARG A 12 -1.55 -22.52 23.59
N LEU A 13 -2.07 -21.59 22.77
CA LEU A 13 -1.24 -20.59 22.08
C LEU A 13 -0.33 -19.87 23.09
N PRO A 14 1.00 -19.83 22.89
CA PRO A 14 1.92 -19.06 23.72
C PRO A 14 1.64 -17.56 23.58
N LEU A 15 1.22 -16.93 24.66
CA LEU A 15 0.83 -15.51 24.72
C LEU A 15 2.01 -14.57 24.94
N THR A 16 3.19 -14.89 24.41
CA THR A 16 4.42 -14.09 24.50
C THR A 16 5.08 -13.98 23.13
N GLY A 17 5.81 -12.89 22.87
CA GLY A 17 6.48 -12.64 21.60
C GLY A 17 5.50 -12.43 20.43
N GLU A 18 6.00 -12.69 19.22
CA GLU A 18 5.26 -12.44 17.98
C GLU A 18 4.57 -13.71 17.47
N ARG A 19 3.27 -13.62 17.16
CA ARG A 19 2.46 -14.73 16.64
C ARG A 19 1.66 -14.27 15.43
N LEU A 20 1.68 -15.04 14.35
CA LEU A 20 0.83 -14.84 13.19
C LEU A 20 -0.26 -15.92 13.16
N ILE A 21 -1.52 -15.49 13.15
CA ILE A 21 -2.69 -16.36 13.15
C ILE A 21 -3.45 -16.16 11.84
N GLU A 22 -3.40 -17.16 10.97
CA GLU A 22 -4.14 -17.26 9.73
C GLU A 22 -5.57 -17.77 10.01
N ALA A 23 -6.56 -16.91 9.85
CA ALA A 23 -7.94 -17.16 10.21
C ALA A 23 -8.89 -16.99 9.01
N SER A 24 -9.06 -18.07 8.22
CA SER A 24 -9.92 -18.04 7.04
C SER A 24 -11.41 -17.74 7.32
N ALA A 25 -12.15 -17.39 6.27
CA ALA A 25 -13.57 -17.03 6.39
C ALA A 25 -14.37 -18.14 7.08
N GLY A 26 -15.01 -17.79 8.20
CA GLY A 26 -15.85 -18.72 8.95
C GLY A 26 -15.11 -19.67 9.89
N THR A 27 -13.79 -19.55 10.06
CA THR A 27 -13.02 -20.47 10.93
C THR A 27 -13.00 -20.09 12.42
N GLY A 28 -13.82 -19.12 12.82
CA GLY A 28 -13.93 -18.73 14.22
C GLY A 28 -12.88 -17.71 14.68
N LYS A 29 -12.38 -16.85 13.79
CA LYS A 29 -11.47 -15.73 14.10
C LYS A 29 -11.89 -14.95 15.35
N THR A 30 -13.12 -14.48 15.38
CA THR A 30 -13.63 -13.68 16.49
C THR A 30 -13.81 -14.49 17.78
N PHE A 31 -14.09 -15.79 17.67
CA PHE A 31 -14.11 -16.70 18.81
C PHE A 31 -12.71 -16.88 19.39
N THR A 32 -11.70 -16.98 18.53
CA THR A 32 -10.29 -17.05 18.90
C THR A 32 -9.85 -15.76 19.62
N ILE A 33 -10.16 -14.59 19.07
CA ILE A 33 -9.83 -13.31 19.72
C ILE A 33 -10.43 -13.25 21.13
N ALA A 34 -11.70 -13.63 21.28
CA ALA A 34 -12.35 -13.67 22.58
C ALA A 34 -11.66 -14.63 23.57
N ALA A 35 -11.30 -15.84 23.11
CA ALA A 35 -10.58 -16.82 23.92
C ALA A 35 -9.24 -16.26 24.43
N LEU A 36 -8.45 -15.67 23.52
CA LEU A 36 -7.14 -15.11 23.86
C LEU A 36 -7.28 -13.91 24.81
N TYR A 37 -8.29 -13.05 24.60
CA TYR A 37 -8.58 -11.92 25.49
C TYR A 37 -8.90 -12.39 26.92
N LEU A 38 -9.77 -13.39 27.07
CA LEU A 38 -10.13 -13.96 28.38
C LEU A 38 -8.93 -14.62 29.07
N ARG A 39 -8.08 -15.33 28.30
CA ARG A 39 -6.84 -15.91 28.84
C ARG A 39 -5.91 -14.85 29.39
N LEU A 40 -5.77 -13.72 28.72
CA LEU A 40 -4.91 -12.62 29.16
C LEU A 40 -5.45 -11.90 30.40
N LEU A 41 -6.77 -11.69 30.48
CA LEU A 41 -7.41 -11.11 31.66
C LEU A 41 -7.19 -11.97 32.92
N LEU A 42 -7.27 -13.29 32.77
CA LEU A 42 -7.22 -14.23 33.89
C LEU A 42 -5.83 -14.85 34.13
N GLY A 43 -4.89 -14.68 33.22
CA GLY A 43 -3.54 -15.28 33.29
C GLY A 43 -3.56 -16.79 33.03
N LEU A 44 -4.39 -17.27 32.10
CA LEU A 44 -4.62 -18.70 31.85
C LEU A 44 -3.73 -19.26 30.72
N GLY A 45 -3.53 -20.59 30.73
CA GLY A 45 -2.78 -21.33 29.70
C GLY A 45 -1.46 -21.95 30.16
N GLY A 46 -1.18 -22.02 31.47
CA GLY A 46 0.00 -22.71 32.01
C GLY A 46 1.32 -22.12 31.51
N GLU A 47 2.21 -22.95 30.96
CA GLU A 47 3.50 -22.50 30.38
C GLU A 47 3.33 -21.56 29.18
N SER A 48 2.18 -21.61 28.51
CA SER A 48 1.82 -20.72 27.39
C SER A 48 1.12 -19.44 27.84
N ALA A 49 0.93 -19.22 29.15
CA ALA A 49 0.30 -18.01 29.68
C ALA A 49 1.22 -16.78 29.53
N PHE A 50 0.61 -15.60 29.53
CA PHE A 50 1.36 -14.36 29.70
C PHE A 50 1.88 -14.27 31.15
N PRO A 51 3.05 -13.65 31.42
CA PRO A 51 3.67 -13.67 32.75
C PRO A 51 2.83 -13.07 33.89
N ARG A 52 1.79 -12.28 33.57
CA ARG A 52 0.88 -11.67 34.53
C ARG A 52 -0.54 -11.56 33.98
N GLN A 53 -1.50 -11.23 34.83
CA GLN A 53 -2.81 -10.76 34.37
C GLN A 53 -2.67 -9.39 33.70
N VAL A 54 -3.48 -9.16 32.66
CA VAL A 54 -3.48 -7.91 31.89
C VAL A 54 -4.87 -7.29 31.98
N SER A 55 -4.97 -5.99 32.24
CA SER A 55 -6.26 -5.31 32.36
C SER A 55 -6.88 -5.01 30.98
N VAL A 56 -8.16 -4.65 30.95
CA VAL A 56 -8.84 -4.24 29.69
C VAL A 56 -8.23 -2.98 29.06
N GLU A 57 -7.59 -2.13 29.86
CA GLU A 57 -6.90 -0.92 29.42
C GLU A 57 -5.49 -1.22 28.87
N GLU A 58 -4.90 -2.33 29.29
CA GLU A 58 -3.56 -2.77 28.88
C GLU A 58 -3.59 -3.70 27.65
N LEU A 59 -4.76 -4.28 27.35
CA LEU A 59 -4.97 -5.13 26.18
C LEU A 59 -5.36 -4.32 24.96
N LEU A 60 -4.35 -3.92 24.17
CA LEU A 60 -4.57 -3.20 22.93
C LEU A 60 -5.16 -4.13 21.86
N VAL A 61 -6.31 -3.77 21.33
CA VAL A 61 -6.93 -4.43 20.18
C VAL A 61 -7.16 -3.39 19.09
N VAL A 62 -6.61 -3.63 17.91
CA VAL A 62 -6.66 -2.67 16.81
C VAL A 62 -7.44 -3.27 15.64
N THR A 63 -8.41 -2.53 15.11
CA THR A 63 -9.22 -2.92 13.94
C THR A 63 -9.14 -1.89 12.82
N PHE A 64 -9.59 -2.25 11.62
CA PHE A 64 -9.55 -1.35 10.45
C PHE A 64 -10.69 -0.31 10.41
N THR A 65 -11.87 -0.64 10.94
CA THR A 65 -13.06 0.24 10.87
C THR A 65 -13.68 0.47 12.24
N GLU A 66 -14.35 1.62 12.40
CA GLU A 66 -15.11 1.97 13.62
C GLU A 66 -16.22 0.95 13.91
N ALA A 67 -16.90 0.46 12.87
CA ALA A 67 -17.92 -0.58 13.02
C ALA A 67 -17.32 -1.89 13.57
N ALA A 68 -16.15 -2.29 13.09
CA ALA A 68 -15.43 -3.46 13.61
C ALA A 68 -14.95 -3.24 15.05
N THR A 69 -14.53 -2.02 15.41
CA THR A 69 -14.17 -1.67 16.79
C THR A 69 -15.36 -1.86 17.73
N GLU A 70 -16.53 -1.31 17.38
CA GLU A 70 -17.73 -1.41 18.21
C GLU A 70 -18.27 -2.85 18.29
N GLU A 71 -18.29 -3.58 17.17
CA GLU A 71 -18.67 -4.99 17.15
C GLU A 71 -17.75 -5.82 18.08
N LEU A 72 -16.43 -5.64 17.93
CA LEU A 72 -15.45 -6.40 18.69
C LEU A 72 -15.49 -6.05 20.18
N ARG A 73 -15.66 -4.77 20.54
CA ARG A 73 -15.83 -4.31 21.92
C ARG A 73 -17.09 -4.90 22.56
N GLY A 74 -18.23 -4.84 21.87
CA GLY A 74 -19.49 -5.42 22.34
C GLY A 74 -19.37 -6.93 22.55
N ARG A 75 -18.67 -7.62 21.66
CA ARG A 75 -18.44 -9.06 21.77
C ARG A 75 -17.51 -9.42 22.92
N ILE A 76 -16.39 -8.71 23.11
CA ILE A 76 -15.51 -8.92 24.26
C ILE A 76 -16.29 -8.76 25.57
N ARG A 77 -17.12 -7.71 25.69
CA ARG A 77 -17.99 -7.47 26.84
C ARG A 77 -18.93 -8.66 27.10
N SER A 78 -19.58 -9.19 26.06
CA SER A 78 -20.45 -10.37 26.18
C SER A 78 -19.71 -11.61 26.68
N ASN A 79 -18.52 -11.89 26.12
CA ASN A 79 -17.74 -13.06 26.53
C ASN A 79 -17.24 -12.96 27.98
N ILE A 80 -16.84 -11.76 28.43
CA ILE A 80 -16.48 -11.50 29.83
C ILE A 80 -17.68 -11.78 30.74
N HIS A 81 -18.85 -11.24 30.38
CA HIS A 81 -20.08 -11.43 31.14
C HIS A 81 -20.48 -12.92 31.22
N GLU A 82 -20.46 -13.63 30.10
CA GLU A 82 -20.83 -15.03 30.02
C GLU A 82 -19.87 -15.93 30.80
N LEU A 83 -18.55 -15.74 30.66
CA LEU A 83 -17.57 -16.47 31.45
C LEU A 83 -17.70 -16.15 32.95
N ARG A 84 -18.03 -14.91 33.31
CA ARG A 84 -18.28 -14.52 34.71
C ARG A 84 -19.45 -15.31 35.29
N ILE A 85 -20.57 -15.37 34.57
CA ILE A 85 -21.74 -16.16 34.99
C ILE A 85 -21.36 -17.65 35.10
N ALA A 86 -20.60 -18.16 34.13
CA ALA A 86 -20.14 -19.54 34.14
C ALA A 86 -19.25 -19.85 35.36
N CYS A 87 -18.38 -18.92 35.77
CA CYS A 87 -17.58 -19.04 37.00
C CYS A 87 -18.46 -19.10 38.26
N LEU A 88 -19.51 -18.28 38.32
CA LEU A 88 -20.45 -18.26 39.45
C LEU A 88 -21.32 -19.51 39.53
N ARG A 89 -21.64 -20.11 38.38
CA ARG A 89 -22.45 -21.34 38.28
C ARG A 89 -21.62 -22.62 38.36
N ASP A 90 -20.30 -22.51 38.23
CA ASP A 90 -19.38 -23.61 38.01
C ASP A 90 -19.83 -24.57 36.88
N SER A 91 -20.33 -23.98 35.80
CA SER A 91 -20.91 -24.73 34.67
C SER A 91 -20.99 -23.83 33.44
N ALA A 92 -20.70 -24.39 32.27
CA ALA A 92 -20.90 -23.74 30.98
C ALA A 92 -21.32 -24.73 29.90
N ASP A 93 -22.30 -24.32 29.09
CA ASP A 93 -22.72 -25.08 27.89
C ASP A 93 -21.82 -24.80 26.68
N ASN A 94 -21.17 -23.63 26.65
CA ASN A 94 -20.25 -23.24 25.59
C ASN A 94 -18.90 -23.97 25.78
N PRO A 95 -18.42 -24.72 24.77
CA PRO A 95 -17.16 -25.46 24.86
C PRO A 95 -15.94 -24.61 25.24
N LEU A 96 -15.90 -23.35 24.79
CA LEU A 96 -14.81 -22.42 25.15
C LEU A 96 -14.77 -22.16 26.65
N TYR A 97 -15.92 -21.80 27.21
CA TYR A 97 -16.02 -21.44 28.61
C TYR A 97 -15.83 -22.68 29.48
N ALA A 98 -16.31 -23.85 29.05
CA ALA A 98 -16.04 -25.11 29.73
C ALA A 98 -14.53 -25.40 29.78
N GLY A 99 -13.82 -25.21 28.66
CA GLY A 99 -12.36 -25.33 28.60
C GLY A 99 -11.64 -24.34 29.51
N LEU A 100 -12.03 -23.07 29.50
CA LEU A 100 -11.45 -22.04 30.38
C LEU A 100 -11.76 -22.30 31.86
N LEU A 101 -12.99 -22.70 32.20
CA LEU A 101 -13.39 -23.05 33.57
C LEU A 101 -12.55 -24.19 34.15
N ALA A 102 -12.18 -25.16 33.33
CA ALA A 102 -11.32 -26.26 33.74
C ALA A 102 -9.89 -25.81 34.10
N GLU A 103 -9.42 -24.68 33.56
CA GLU A 103 -8.10 -24.10 33.89
C GLU A 103 -8.14 -23.12 35.06
N ILE A 104 -9.32 -22.62 35.42
CA ILE A 104 -9.47 -21.66 36.51
C ILE A 104 -9.40 -22.38 37.85
N ALA A 105 -8.34 -22.12 38.61
CA ALA A 105 -8.15 -22.67 39.95
C ALA A 105 -9.15 -22.08 40.97
N ASP A 106 -9.31 -20.75 40.99
CA ASP A 106 -10.25 -20.04 41.85
C ASP A 106 -11.31 -19.31 41.02
N LYS A 107 -12.48 -19.95 40.88
CA LYS A 107 -13.62 -19.42 40.12
C LYS A 107 -14.26 -18.21 40.78
N THR A 108 -14.14 -18.08 42.11
CA THR A 108 -14.66 -16.91 42.84
C THR A 108 -13.82 -15.69 42.53
N GLN A 109 -12.50 -15.82 42.58
CA GLN A 109 -11.57 -14.75 42.21
C GLN A 109 -11.68 -14.39 40.72
N ALA A 110 -11.80 -15.41 39.84
CA ALA A 110 -12.00 -15.16 38.42
C ALA A 110 -13.29 -14.38 38.14
N ALA A 111 -14.40 -14.73 38.79
CA ALA A 111 -15.66 -14.00 38.66
C ALA A 111 -15.56 -12.54 39.13
N GLN A 112 -14.79 -12.27 40.19
CA GLN A 112 -14.52 -10.90 40.65
C GLN A 112 -13.66 -10.11 39.65
N THR A 113 -12.61 -10.74 39.11
CA THR A 113 -11.73 -10.15 38.10
C THR A 113 -12.52 -9.81 36.84
N LEU A 114 -13.35 -10.73 36.36
CA LEU A 114 -14.23 -10.51 35.21
C LEU A 114 -15.29 -9.44 35.49
N LEU A 115 -15.81 -9.33 36.73
CA LEU A 115 -16.74 -8.25 37.09
C LEU A 115 -16.09 -6.87 36.99
N LEU A 116 -14.84 -6.75 37.43
CA LEU A 116 -14.08 -5.50 37.30
C LEU A 116 -13.83 -5.17 35.84
N ALA A 117 -13.35 -6.14 35.05
CA ALA A 117 -13.15 -6.00 33.61
C ALA A 117 -14.45 -5.59 32.89
N GLU A 118 -15.58 -6.23 33.21
CA GLU A 118 -16.90 -5.91 32.65
C GLU A 118 -17.29 -4.45 32.90
N ARG A 119 -17.03 -3.94 34.12
CA ARG A 119 -17.30 -2.54 34.51
C ARG A 119 -16.35 -1.54 33.85
N GLN A 120 -15.14 -1.96 33.50
CA GLN A 120 -14.13 -1.12 32.86
C GLN A 120 -14.18 -1.19 31.33
N MET A 121 -15.15 -1.89 30.73
CA MET A 121 -15.21 -2.07 29.28
C MET A 121 -15.39 -0.77 28.48
N ASP A 122 -15.82 0.32 29.10
CA ASP A 122 -15.89 1.64 28.45
C ASP A 122 -14.50 2.27 28.25
N GLU A 123 -13.50 1.83 29.04
CA GLU A 123 -12.09 2.25 28.95
C GLU A 123 -11.22 1.21 28.23
N ALA A 124 -11.82 0.12 27.74
CA ALA A 124 -11.11 -0.95 27.05
C ALA A 124 -10.33 -0.41 25.85
N ALA A 125 -9.08 -0.86 25.71
CA ALA A 125 -8.16 -0.40 24.68
C ALA A 125 -8.43 -1.02 23.30
N VAL A 126 -9.68 -0.90 22.82
CA VAL A 126 -10.13 -1.35 21.50
C VAL A 126 -10.32 -0.13 20.62
N PHE A 127 -9.47 0.03 19.61
CA PHE A 127 -9.41 1.22 18.75
C PHE A 127 -9.30 0.87 17.27
N THR A 128 -9.65 1.83 16.40
CA THR A 128 -9.15 1.80 15.03
C THR A 128 -7.65 2.10 14.99
N ILE A 129 -6.96 1.73 13.90
CA ILE A 129 -5.53 2.06 13.71
C ILE A 129 -5.27 3.56 13.86
N HIS A 130 -6.14 4.38 13.26
CA HIS A 130 -6.07 5.84 13.37
C HIS A 130 -6.31 6.33 14.80
N GLY A 131 -7.34 5.81 15.48
CA GLY A 131 -7.63 6.15 16.88
C GLY A 131 -6.49 5.79 17.83
N PHE A 132 -5.82 4.66 17.60
CA PHE A 132 -4.60 4.29 18.31
C PHE A 132 -3.47 5.32 18.07
N CYS A 133 -3.17 5.63 16.80
CA CYS A 133 -2.10 6.57 16.46
C CYS A 133 -2.34 7.96 17.06
N GLN A 134 -3.57 8.47 16.94
CA GLN A 134 -3.98 9.74 17.53
C GLN A 134 -3.73 9.76 19.03
N ARG A 135 -4.22 8.74 19.74
CA ARG A 135 -4.10 8.64 21.19
C ARG A 135 -2.63 8.57 21.62
N MET A 136 -1.78 7.84 20.90
CA MET A 136 -0.36 7.72 21.23
C MET A 136 0.39 9.03 21.02
N LEU A 137 0.06 9.76 19.96
CA LEU A 137 0.62 11.09 19.72
C LEU A 137 0.17 12.12 20.77
N SER A 138 -1.12 12.11 21.15
CA SER A 138 -1.65 13.03 22.18
C SER A 138 -1.08 12.76 23.58
N LEU A 139 -0.93 11.49 23.96
CA LEU A 139 -0.43 11.13 25.30
C LEU A 139 1.07 11.36 25.46
N ASN A 140 1.83 11.26 24.37
CA ASN A 140 3.28 11.41 24.35
C ASN A 140 3.67 12.63 23.49
N ALA A 141 2.98 13.75 23.70
CA ALA A 141 3.13 14.96 22.88
C ALA A 141 4.57 15.52 22.90
N PHE A 142 5.26 15.37 24.03
CA PHE A 142 6.66 15.80 24.17
C PHE A 142 7.61 14.94 23.33
N GLU A 143 7.46 13.61 23.40
CA GLU A 143 8.28 12.66 22.65
C GLU A 143 7.97 12.69 21.15
N SER A 144 6.72 12.99 20.78
CA SER A 144 6.26 13.07 19.39
C SER A 144 6.40 14.46 18.75
N GLY A 145 6.71 15.50 19.52
CA GLY A 145 6.80 16.89 19.04
C GLY A 145 5.48 17.47 18.54
N MET A 146 4.34 16.91 18.98
CA MET A 146 3.00 17.35 18.58
C MET A 146 2.57 18.61 19.32
N LEU A 147 1.82 19.47 18.64
CA LEU A 147 1.10 20.57 19.30
C LEU A 147 -0.06 19.97 20.11
N PHE A 148 -0.28 20.47 21.32
CA PHE A 148 -1.34 19.98 22.22
C PHE A 148 -2.75 20.14 21.62
N GLU A 149 -2.95 21.13 20.76
CA GLU A 149 -4.21 21.38 20.06
C GLU A 149 -3.98 21.36 18.54
N GLN A 150 -4.44 20.31 17.89
CA GLN A 150 -4.53 20.22 16.43
C GLN A 150 -5.95 19.85 16.03
N GLN A 151 -6.44 20.49 14.97
CA GLN A 151 -7.75 20.18 14.42
C GLN A 151 -7.64 19.00 13.45
N LEU A 152 -8.32 17.89 13.76
CA LEU A 152 -8.43 16.77 12.84
C LEU A 152 -9.33 17.14 11.66
N ILE A 153 -8.86 16.90 10.44
CA ILE A 153 -9.64 17.07 9.21
C ILE A 153 -9.81 15.71 8.51
N GLU A 154 -11.03 15.40 8.10
CA GLU A 154 -11.34 14.13 7.44
C GLU A 154 -11.17 14.21 5.91
N ASP A 155 -11.45 15.38 5.31
CA ASP A 155 -11.38 15.59 3.87
C ASP A 155 -10.28 16.58 3.48
N GLU A 156 -9.19 16.04 2.94
CA GLU A 156 -8.07 16.82 2.38
C GLU A 156 -8.25 17.18 0.89
N SER A 157 -9.34 16.78 0.25
CA SER A 157 -9.50 16.89 -1.22
C SER A 157 -9.45 18.34 -1.69
N ARG A 158 -10.02 19.28 -0.91
CA ARG A 158 -9.95 20.71 -1.22
C ARG A 158 -8.52 21.25 -1.13
N LEU A 159 -7.76 20.83 -0.11
CA LEU A 159 -6.35 21.22 0.06
C LEU A 159 -5.48 20.69 -1.08
N ARG A 160 -5.65 19.41 -1.43
CA ARG A 160 -4.95 18.77 -2.56
C ARG A 160 -5.28 19.45 -3.88
N TYR A 161 -6.55 19.76 -4.14
CA TYR A 161 -6.93 20.48 -5.34
C TYR A 161 -6.33 21.89 -5.41
N GLN A 162 -6.36 22.64 -4.30
CA GLN A 162 -5.75 23.96 -4.25
C GLN A 162 -4.24 23.89 -4.52
N ALA A 163 -3.52 22.97 -3.87
CA ALA A 163 -2.10 22.75 -4.09
C ALA A 163 -1.78 22.34 -5.54
N CYS A 164 -2.60 21.48 -6.15
CA CYS A 164 -2.47 21.10 -7.56
C CYS A 164 -2.73 22.29 -8.51
N ALA A 165 -3.74 23.11 -8.22
CA ALA A 165 -4.01 24.32 -8.99
C ALA A 165 -2.86 25.33 -8.88
N ASP A 166 -2.24 25.48 -7.70
CA ASP A 166 -1.09 26.35 -7.49
C ASP A 166 0.18 25.81 -8.16
N PHE A 167 0.38 24.48 -8.17
CA PHE A 167 1.40 23.83 -8.98
C PHE A 167 1.20 24.15 -10.47
N TRP A 168 -0.02 23.97 -10.98
CA TRP A 168 -0.37 24.23 -12.38
C TRP A 168 -0.15 25.69 -12.78
N ARG A 169 -0.53 26.65 -11.92
CA ARG A 169 -0.28 28.08 -12.18
C ARG A 169 1.22 28.39 -12.28
N ARG A 170 2.03 27.82 -11.38
CA ARG A 170 3.49 28.07 -11.34
C ARG A 170 4.22 27.41 -12.50
N HIS A 171 3.81 26.21 -12.91
CA HIS A 171 4.57 25.40 -13.87
C HIS A 171 3.98 25.34 -15.26
N CYS A 172 2.67 25.60 -15.45
CA CYS A 172 2.02 25.48 -16.75
C CYS A 172 1.66 26.83 -17.39
N TYR A 173 1.31 27.85 -16.62
CA TYR A 173 0.99 29.18 -17.18
C TYR A 173 2.17 29.89 -17.85
N PRO A 174 3.41 29.80 -17.35
CA PRO A 174 4.54 30.46 -17.99
C PRO A 174 5.12 29.66 -19.17
N LEU A 175 4.58 28.48 -19.49
CA LEU A 175 5.12 27.64 -20.56
C LEU A 175 4.90 28.30 -21.94
N PRO A 176 5.88 28.16 -22.85
CA PRO A 176 5.69 28.55 -24.24
C PRO A 176 4.64 27.65 -24.91
N ARG A 177 4.09 28.12 -26.03
CA ARG A 177 2.91 27.52 -26.69
C ARG A 177 3.14 26.06 -27.07
N GLU A 178 4.34 25.72 -27.54
CA GLU A 178 4.71 24.37 -27.97
C GLU A 178 4.72 23.37 -26.79
N ILE A 179 5.32 23.72 -25.66
CA ILE A 179 5.34 22.86 -24.47
C ILE A 179 3.93 22.80 -23.85
N ALA A 180 3.22 23.94 -23.79
CA ALA A 180 1.86 23.99 -23.28
C ALA A 180 0.89 23.11 -24.09
N ALA A 181 1.08 23.02 -25.41
CA ALA A 181 0.28 22.14 -26.27
C ALA A 181 0.47 20.67 -25.87
N VAL A 182 1.71 20.23 -25.70
CA VAL A 182 2.05 18.86 -25.28
C VAL A 182 1.45 18.54 -23.91
N ILE A 183 1.59 19.43 -22.93
CA ILE A 183 0.99 19.24 -21.61
C ILE A 183 -0.53 19.17 -21.69
N HIS A 184 -1.15 19.98 -22.55
CA HIS A 184 -2.60 20.02 -22.75
C HIS A 184 -3.15 18.75 -23.43
N GLU A 185 -2.34 18.02 -24.21
CA GLU A 185 -2.72 16.71 -24.73
C GLU A 185 -2.85 15.67 -23.62
N ALA A 186 -1.96 15.71 -22.63
CA ALA A 186 -1.98 14.80 -21.48
C ALA A 186 -3.05 15.18 -20.44
N TRP A 187 -3.17 16.47 -20.12
CA TRP A 187 -4.08 16.98 -19.09
C TRP A 187 -4.71 18.30 -19.51
N LYS A 188 -6.05 18.40 -19.50
CA LYS A 188 -6.75 19.63 -19.87
C LYS A 188 -6.65 20.72 -18.80
N GLY A 189 -6.27 20.34 -17.58
CA GLY A 189 -6.04 21.25 -16.48
C GLY A 189 -5.68 20.56 -15.17
N PRO A 190 -5.62 21.30 -14.05
CA PRO A 190 -5.19 20.78 -12.76
C PRO A 190 -6.08 19.66 -12.20
N ARG A 191 -7.37 19.62 -12.58
CA ARG A 191 -8.27 18.53 -12.16
C ARG A 191 -7.86 17.19 -12.77
N ASP A 192 -7.47 17.19 -14.04
CA ASP A 192 -7.05 15.98 -14.74
C ASP A 192 -5.69 15.50 -14.21
N LEU A 193 -4.76 16.43 -13.98
CA LEU A 193 -3.49 16.12 -13.34
C LEU A 193 -3.71 15.52 -11.96
N LEU A 194 -4.54 16.15 -11.12
CA LEU A 194 -4.86 15.63 -9.79
C LEU A 194 -5.42 14.22 -9.90
N LYS A 195 -6.40 13.98 -10.77
CA LYS A 195 -6.99 12.65 -10.98
C LYS A 195 -5.95 11.59 -11.32
N SER A 196 -4.90 11.95 -12.08
CA SER A 196 -3.84 10.99 -12.44
C SER A 196 -2.88 10.66 -11.31
N ILE A 197 -2.73 11.53 -10.32
CA ILE A 197 -1.76 11.37 -9.22
C ILE A 197 -2.39 11.23 -7.84
N ASP A 198 -3.72 11.39 -7.71
CA ASP A 198 -4.42 11.51 -6.42
C ASP A 198 -4.11 10.35 -5.46
N ARG A 199 -4.13 9.13 -6.01
CA ARG A 199 -3.80 7.87 -5.31
C ARG A 199 -2.37 7.82 -4.76
N TRP A 200 -1.46 8.66 -5.27
CA TRP A 200 -0.06 8.74 -4.85
C TRP A 200 0.23 10.01 -4.07
N LEU A 201 -0.79 10.82 -3.75
CA LEU A 201 -0.68 11.96 -2.84
C LEU A 201 -1.09 11.59 -1.41
N GLN A 202 -1.78 10.47 -1.24
CA GLN A 202 -2.18 9.89 0.06
C GLN A 202 -1.16 8.87 0.55
N GLY A 203 -1.08 8.69 1.87
CA GLY A 203 -0.17 7.72 2.52
C GLY A 203 1.31 7.87 2.14
N GLU A 204 2.04 6.75 2.22
CA GLU A 204 3.47 6.66 1.87
C GLU A 204 3.70 6.91 0.37
N ALA A 205 4.64 7.81 0.05
CA ALA A 205 4.94 8.15 -1.34
C ALA A 205 5.59 6.96 -2.06
N PRO A 206 5.06 6.54 -3.24
CA PRO A 206 5.66 5.42 -3.95
C PRO A 206 7.02 5.80 -4.53
N GLN A 207 7.93 4.84 -4.57
CA GLN A 207 9.22 5.02 -5.23
C GLN A 207 9.06 4.90 -6.75
N LEU A 208 9.52 5.92 -7.47
CA LEU A 208 9.60 5.88 -8.92
C LEU A 208 10.73 4.93 -9.32
N LYS A 209 10.43 3.93 -10.17
CA LYS A 209 11.43 2.95 -10.64
C LYS A 209 12.55 3.62 -11.45
N SER A 210 12.18 4.63 -12.23
CA SER A 210 13.07 5.42 -13.07
C SER A 210 12.71 6.89 -12.88
N PRO A 211 13.18 7.53 -11.80
CA PRO A 211 12.91 8.94 -11.58
C PRO A 211 13.65 9.78 -12.66
N PRO A 212 13.04 10.86 -13.15
CA PRO A 212 13.75 11.83 -13.97
C PRO A 212 14.87 12.49 -13.15
N SER A 213 15.84 13.09 -13.84
CA SER A 213 16.89 13.86 -13.16
C SER A 213 16.26 15.05 -12.42
N ALA A 214 16.76 15.36 -11.22
CA ALA A 214 16.21 16.42 -10.38
C ALA A 214 16.30 17.81 -11.02
N ASP A 215 17.34 18.03 -11.83
CA ASP A 215 17.62 19.32 -12.47
C ASP A 215 17.05 19.43 -13.89
N GLU A 216 16.43 18.36 -14.40
CA GLU A 216 15.90 18.34 -15.76
C GLU A 216 14.64 19.20 -15.88
N THR A 217 14.65 20.13 -16.85
CA THR A 217 13.53 21.02 -17.09
C THR A 217 12.62 20.52 -18.22
N LEU A 218 11.35 20.96 -18.19
CA LEU A 218 10.40 20.68 -19.28
C LEU A 218 10.90 21.20 -20.64
N ALA A 219 11.60 22.34 -20.64
CA ALA A 219 12.17 22.93 -21.84
C ALA A 219 13.31 22.08 -22.42
N GLU A 220 14.23 21.61 -21.57
CA GLU A 220 15.32 20.73 -22.01
C GLU A 220 14.81 19.40 -22.54
N ARG A 221 13.92 18.72 -21.80
CA ARG A 221 13.33 17.44 -22.25
C ARG A 221 12.54 17.63 -23.55
N HIS A 222 11.77 18.73 -23.67
CA HIS A 222 11.07 19.06 -24.91
C HIS A 222 12.05 19.22 -26.07
N GLN A 223 13.09 20.04 -25.90
CA GLN A 223 14.10 20.28 -26.94
C GLN A 223 14.80 18.98 -27.34
N GLN A 224 15.16 18.11 -26.39
CA GLN A 224 15.75 16.81 -26.68
C GLN A 224 14.81 15.90 -27.48
N ILE A 225 13.52 15.88 -27.15
CA ILE A 225 12.54 15.09 -27.90
C ILE A 225 12.40 15.62 -29.33
N ILE A 226 12.23 16.94 -29.49
CA ILE A 226 12.09 17.58 -30.81
C ILE A 226 13.34 17.34 -31.66
N GLU A 227 14.54 17.52 -31.08
CA GLU A 227 15.80 17.29 -31.78
C GLU A 227 15.92 15.82 -32.24
N ARG A 228 15.57 14.86 -31.38
CA ARG A 228 15.61 13.43 -31.74
C ARG A 228 14.66 13.10 -32.88
N ILE A 229 13.45 13.68 -32.90
CA ILE A 229 12.50 13.53 -34.00
C ILE A 229 13.09 14.15 -35.27
N ASN A 230 13.60 15.38 -35.19
CA ASN A 230 14.16 16.09 -36.34
C ASN A 230 15.38 15.38 -36.94
N VAL A 231 16.27 14.84 -36.10
CA VAL A 231 17.41 14.03 -36.55
C VAL A 231 16.92 12.82 -37.35
N LEU A 232 15.87 12.12 -36.88
CA LEU A 232 15.32 11.01 -37.64
C LEU A 232 14.69 11.48 -38.96
N LYS A 233 13.94 12.58 -38.95
CA LYS A 233 13.34 13.16 -40.17
C LYS A 233 14.41 13.51 -41.21
N GLN A 234 15.49 14.16 -40.78
CA GLN A 234 16.63 14.51 -41.65
C GLN A 234 17.32 13.27 -42.21
N GLN A 235 17.59 12.27 -41.37
CA GLN A 235 18.16 11.00 -41.83
C GLN A 235 17.24 10.32 -42.85
N TRP A 236 15.92 10.31 -42.58
CA TRP A 236 14.91 9.72 -43.45
C TRP A 236 14.94 10.38 -44.84
N LEU A 237 14.82 11.71 -44.91
CA LEU A 237 14.82 12.43 -46.19
C LEU A 237 16.13 12.25 -46.96
N ALA A 238 17.26 12.13 -46.27
CA ALA A 238 18.57 11.93 -46.91
C ALA A 238 18.74 10.54 -47.53
N GLN A 239 18.11 9.50 -46.96
CA GLN A 239 18.38 8.11 -47.31
C GLN A 239 17.16 7.33 -47.82
N VAL A 240 15.96 7.92 -47.85
CA VAL A 240 14.72 7.23 -48.26
C VAL A 240 14.80 6.66 -49.68
N GLY A 241 15.55 7.32 -50.58
CA GLY A 241 15.78 6.81 -51.95
C GLY A 241 16.49 5.46 -52.01
N GLU A 242 17.28 5.12 -50.98
CA GLU A 242 17.98 3.83 -50.87
C GLU A 242 17.09 2.75 -50.24
N VAL A 243 16.12 3.16 -49.41
CA VAL A 243 15.25 2.24 -48.64
C VAL A 243 14.47 1.32 -49.56
N GLU A 244 13.89 1.82 -50.65
CA GLU A 244 13.11 0.99 -51.56
C GLU A 244 13.95 -0.12 -52.19
N ALA A 245 15.19 0.19 -52.60
CA ALA A 245 16.12 -0.81 -53.15
C ALA A 245 16.55 -1.83 -52.09
N VAL A 246 16.81 -1.40 -50.85
CA VAL A 246 17.15 -2.30 -49.74
C VAL A 246 16.00 -3.25 -49.42
N LEU A 247 14.77 -2.75 -49.37
CA LEU A 247 13.58 -3.58 -49.16
C LEU A 247 13.36 -4.55 -50.33
N GLU A 248 13.55 -4.09 -51.57
CA GLU A 248 13.34 -4.91 -52.75
C GLU A 248 14.35 -6.06 -52.88
N ASN A 249 15.61 -5.82 -52.51
CA ASN A 249 16.70 -6.79 -52.59
C ASN A 249 16.87 -7.67 -51.33
N SER A 250 15.88 -7.67 -50.43
CA SER A 250 15.92 -8.43 -49.17
C SER A 250 15.05 -9.68 -49.17
N GLY A 251 15.21 -10.52 -48.14
CA GLY A 251 14.45 -11.75 -47.93
C GLY A 251 13.01 -11.58 -47.40
N LEU A 252 12.41 -10.39 -47.53
CA LEU A 252 11.06 -10.10 -47.02
C LEU A 252 9.98 -11.03 -47.61
N ASP A 253 9.06 -11.52 -46.76
CA ASP A 253 7.86 -12.23 -47.22
C ASP A 253 6.84 -11.23 -47.75
N ARG A 254 6.71 -11.15 -49.09
CA ARG A 254 5.79 -10.21 -49.77
C ARG A 254 4.30 -10.47 -49.53
N ARG A 255 3.94 -11.60 -48.93
CA ARG A 255 2.58 -11.84 -48.42
C ARG A 255 2.34 -11.10 -47.11
N LYS A 256 3.37 -10.99 -46.26
CA LYS A 256 3.33 -10.30 -44.96
C LYS A 256 3.69 -8.82 -45.03
N PHE A 257 4.43 -8.42 -46.06
CA PHE A 257 4.86 -7.04 -46.34
C PHE A 257 4.68 -6.76 -47.84
N ASN A 258 3.47 -6.35 -48.24
CA ASN A 258 3.11 -6.20 -49.65
C ASN A 258 3.60 -4.86 -50.23
N ARG A 259 3.87 -4.83 -51.54
CA ARG A 259 4.39 -3.65 -52.26
C ARG A 259 3.41 -2.48 -52.30
N GLY A 260 2.10 -2.77 -52.39
CA GLY A 260 1.07 -1.72 -52.47
C GLY A 260 0.97 -0.88 -51.20
N ASN A 261 1.17 -1.50 -50.03
CA ASN A 261 1.20 -0.79 -48.75
C ASN A 261 2.58 -0.19 -48.47
N GLN A 262 3.67 -0.82 -48.91
CA GLN A 262 5.03 -0.29 -48.78
C GLN A 262 5.14 1.14 -49.33
N GLY A 263 4.69 1.37 -50.57
CA GLY A 263 4.70 2.70 -51.18
C GLY A 263 3.91 3.73 -50.36
N LYS A 264 2.69 3.36 -49.93
CA LYS A 264 1.85 4.23 -49.09
C LYS A 264 2.49 4.55 -47.74
N TRP A 265 3.17 3.59 -47.12
CA TRP A 265 3.88 3.80 -45.86
C TRP A 265 5.09 4.70 -46.06
N LEU A 266 5.87 4.49 -47.12
CA LEU A 266 7.00 5.36 -47.49
C LEU A 266 6.52 6.79 -47.71
N GLU A 267 5.49 6.99 -48.55
CA GLU A 267 4.89 8.30 -48.80
C GLU A 267 4.41 8.98 -47.50
N LYS A 268 3.72 8.23 -46.63
CA LYS A 268 3.22 8.77 -45.36
C LYS A 268 4.33 9.20 -44.41
N VAL A 269 5.41 8.41 -44.30
CA VAL A 269 6.54 8.75 -43.43
C VAL A 269 7.36 9.88 -44.04
N THR A 270 7.57 9.89 -45.36
CA THR A 270 8.27 10.99 -46.06
C THR A 270 7.52 12.31 -45.92
N ALA A 271 6.20 12.33 -46.14
CA ALA A 271 5.40 13.53 -45.93
C ALA A 271 5.52 14.06 -44.49
N TRP A 272 5.42 13.17 -43.50
CA TRP A 272 5.65 13.53 -42.09
C TRP A 272 7.07 14.06 -41.83
N ALA A 273 8.08 13.52 -42.52
CA ALA A 273 9.47 13.97 -42.36
C ALA A 273 9.73 15.36 -42.97
N GLU A 274 8.95 15.76 -43.98
CA GLU A 274 8.97 17.10 -44.58
C GLU A 274 8.22 18.15 -43.73
N GLU A 275 7.25 17.72 -42.91
CA GLU A 275 6.50 18.61 -42.02
C GLU A 275 7.34 19.11 -40.85
N GLU A 276 7.04 20.33 -40.37
CA GLU A 276 7.61 20.88 -39.15
C GLU A 276 7.21 20.04 -37.92
N THR A 277 8.16 19.79 -37.02
CA THR A 277 7.90 19.01 -35.80
C THR A 277 7.26 19.88 -34.72
N LEU A 278 5.93 19.87 -34.68
CA LEU A 278 5.13 20.64 -33.71
C LEU A 278 4.60 19.80 -32.54
N SER A 279 4.66 18.47 -32.64
CA SER A 279 4.15 17.53 -31.64
C SER A 279 5.04 16.29 -31.54
N TYR A 280 4.72 15.40 -30.59
CA TYR A 280 5.43 14.12 -30.42
C TYR A 280 4.74 12.97 -31.17
N GLN A 281 3.75 13.27 -32.01
CA GLN A 281 3.01 12.26 -32.73
C GLN A 281 3.86 11.71 -33.87
N LEU A 282 4.04 10.39 -33.86
CA LEU A 282 4.70 9.64 -34.91
C LEU A 282 3.64 8.98 -35.80
N PRO A 283 3.84 8.91 -37.12
CA PRO A 283 2.93 8.17 -37.98
C PRO A 283 3.01 6.67 -37.65
N ASP A 284 1.85 6.01 -37.57
CA ASP A 284 1.71 4.56 -37.44
C ASP A 284 2.54 3.76 -38.47
N ALA A 285 2.73 4.33 -39.66
CA ALA A 285 3.57 3.77 -40.71
C ALA A 285 5.06 3.69 -40.34
N LEU A 286 5.56 4.53 -39.41
CA LEU A 286 6.97 4.56 -39.02
C LEU A 286 7.42 3.22 -38.41
N GLU A 287 6.57 2.61 -37.59
CA GLU A 287 6.83 1.31 -36.94
C GLU A 287 7.17 0.21 -37.96
N LYS A 288 6.61 0.30 -39.18
CA LYS A 288 6.80 -0.68 -40.25
C LYS A 288 8.22 -0.68 -40.81
N PHE A 289 9.02 0.33 -40.48
CA PHE A 289 10.42 0.47 -40.86
C PHE A 289 11.37 0.26 -39.67
N SER A 290 10.91 -0.21 -38.51
CA SER A 290 11.82 -0.63 -37.43
C SER A 290 12.54 -1.94 -37.79
N GLN A 291 13.78 -2.09 -37.35
CA GLN A 291 14.57 -3.30 -37.63
C GLN A 291 13.89 -4.56 -37.09
N ALA A 292 13.35 -4.52 -35.86
CA ALA A 292 12.59 -5.62 -35.27
C ALA A 292 11.37 -6.03 -36.10
N PHE A 293 10.58 -5.06 -36.59
CA PHE A 293 9.40 -5.36 -37.41
C PHE A 293 9.80 -6.03 -38.74
N LEU A 294 10.84 -5.51 -39.40
CA LEU A 294 11.31 -6.07 -40.67
C LEU A 294 11.91 -7.48 -40.52
N LEU A 295 12.61 -7.74 -39.41
CA LEU A 295 13.10 -9.08 -39.06
C LEU A 295 11.95 -10.09 -38.97
N GLU A 296 10.87 -9.76 -38.27
CA GLU A 296 9.69 -10.63 -38.12
C GLU A 296 8.98 -10.93 -39.46
N ARG A 297 9.10 -10.00 -40.42
CA ARG A 297 8.49 -10.09 -41.76
C ARG A 297 9.42 -10.70 -42.81
N THR A 298 10.62 -11.09 -42.43
CA THR A 298 11.58 -11.79 -43.29
C THR A 298 11.31 -13.30 -43.28
N LYS A 299 11.56 -13.99 -44.41
CA LYS A 299 11.46 -15.46 -44.47
C LYS A 299 12.54 -16.11 -43.61
N ALA A 300 12.30 -17.33 -43.14
CA ALA A 300 13.24 -18.05 -42.27
C ALA A 300 14.61 -18.30 -42.91
N ASP A 301 14.66 -18.42 -44.23
CA ASP A 301 15.86 -18.63 -45.05
C ASP A 301 16.37 -17.34 -45.72
N GLY A 302 15.71 -16.20 -45.48
CA GLY A 302 16.02 -14.92 -46.12
C GLY A 302 16.87 -14.01 -45.23
N ALA A 303 17.77 -13.23 -45.84
CA ALA A 303 18.47 -12.16 -45.15
C ALA A 303 17.52 -10.97 -44.91
N PRO A 304 17.39 -10.47 -43.67
CA PRO A 304 16.54 -9.32 -43.39
C PRO A 304 17.12 -8.05 -44.01
N PRO A 305 16.28 -7.08 -44.39
CA PRO A 305 16.76 -5.77 -44.82
C PRO A 305 17.45 -5.10 -43.63
N VAL A 306 18.66 -4.57 -43.88
CA VAL A 306 19.45 -3.83 -42.88
C VAL A 306 19.79 -2.48 -43.48
N HIS A 307 19.50 -1.43 -42.72
CA HIS A 307 19.79 -0.06 -43.11
C HIS A 307 19.89 0.81 -41.85
N PRO A 308 20.79 1.82 -41.80
CA PRO A 308 20.91 2.71 -40.64
C PRO A 308 19.57 3.33 -40.19
N LEU A 309 18.68 3.66 -41.14
CA LEU A 309 17.34 4.16 -40.83
C LEU A 309 16.50 3.20 -39.98
N PHE A 310 16.59 1.90 -40.22
CA PHE A 310 15.73 0.94 -39.50
C PHE A 310 16.10 0.86 -38.02
N SER A 311 17.41 0.94 -37.72
CA SER A 311 17.92 1.03 -36.36
C SER A 311 17.63 2.39 -35.72
N ALA A 312 17.70 3.49 -36.48
CA ALA A 312 17.35 4.82 -35.99
C ALA A 312 15.85 4.95 -35.63
N VAL A 313 14.98 4.38 -36.47
CA VAL A 313 13.53 4.26 -36.20
C VAL A 313 13.30 3.47 -34.93
N GLU A 314 13.94 2.30 -34.79
CA GLU A 314 13.82 1.47 -33.59
C GLU A 314 14.27 2.21 -32.33
N ALA A 315 15.41 2.91 -32.37
CA ALA A 315 15.91 3.69 -31.24
C ALA A 315 14.96 4.84 -30.83
N LEU A 316 14.31 5.49 -31.80
CA LEU A 316 13.31 6.51 -31.52
C LEU A 316 12.07 5.90 -30.84
N LEU A 317 11.55 4.78 -31.38
CA LEU A 317 10.35 4.10 -30.87
C LEU A 317 10.57 3.44 -29.50
N ALA A 318 11.79 3.00 -29.20
CA ALA A 318 12.14 2.35 -27.92
C ALA A 318 12.13 3.32 -26.73
N SER A 319 12.23 4.63 -26.98
CA SER A 319 12.31 5.64 -25.92
C SER A 319 11.02 6.45 -25.83
N PRO A 320 10.40 6.58 -24.65
CA PRO A 320 9.17 7.37 -24.50
C PRO A 320 9.36 8.83 -24.92
N LEU A 321 8.50 9.32 -25.82
CA LEU A 321 8.43 10.73 -26.21
C LEU A 321 7.36 11.40 -25.36
N THR A 322 7.71 11.76 -24.13
CA THR A 322 6.75 12.34 -23.18
C THR A 322 7.41 13.31 -22.20
N LEU A 323 6.60 14.24 -21.68
CA LEU A 323 6.92 15.08 -20.53
C LEU A 323 6.18 14.62 -19.26
N THR A 324 5.33 13.60 -19.36
CA THR A 324 4.37 13.25 -18.31
C THR A 324 5.03 12.72 -17.06
N ASP A 325 6.05 11.88 -17.19
CA ASP A 325 6.87 11.36 -16.09
C ASP A 325 7.52 12.49 -15.30
N LEU A 326 8.11 13.46 -16.00
CA LEU A 326 8.74 14.64 -15.40
C LEU A 326 7.73 15.49 -14.62
N VAL A 327 6.57 15.78 -15.21
CA VAL A 327 5.51 16.54 -14.54
C VAL A 327 4.95 15.78 -13.33
N ILE A 328 4.66 14.47 -13.47
CA ILE A 328 4.12 13.65 -12.37
C ILE A 328 5.11 13.61 -11.20
N ALA A 329 6.39 13.32 -11.46
CA ALA A 329 7.41 13.25 -10.43
C ALA A 329 7.51 14.55 -9.63
N ARG A 330 7.55 15.70 -10.34
CA ARG A 330 7.62 17.02 -9.71
C ARG A 330 6.32 17.39 -8.98
N ALA A 331 5.16 17.11 -9.58
CA ALA A 331 3.86 17.39 -8.99
C ALA A 331 3.66 16.60 -7.70
N MET A 332 4.03 15.32 -7.67
CA MET A 332 3.90 14.49 -6.47
C MET A 332 4.66 15.07 -5.27
N VAL A 333 5.89 15.53 -5.49
CA VAL A 333 6.71 16.13 -4.42
C VAL A 333 6.14 17.48 -4.01
N GLU A 334 6.01 18.42 -4.94
CA GLU A 334 5.62 19.79 -4.62
C GLU A 334 4.20 19.91 -4.04
N ILE A 335 3.25 19.08 -4.52
CA ILE A 335 1.87 19.10 -4.02
C ILE A 335 1.82 18.54 -2.60
N ARG A 336 2.51 17.43 -2.31
CA ARG A 336 2.60 16.87 -0.94
C ARG A 336 3.19 17.90 0.03
N GLU A 337 4.27 18.56 -0.35
CA GLU A 337 4.90 19.60 0.46
C GLU A 337 3.99 20.83 0.67
N ALA A 338 3.28 21.26 -0.38
CA ALA A 338 2.33 22.37 -0.29
C ALA A 338 1.17 22.04 0.66
N VAL A 339 0.58 20.86 0.54
CA VAL A 339 -0.48 20.38 1.45
C VAL A 339 0.04 20.29 2.88
N ALA A 340 1.22 19.70 3.09
CA ALA A 340 1.82 19.58 4.42
C ALA A 340 2.15 20.95 5.06
N ARG A 341 2.59 21.94 4.26
CA ARG A 341 2.80 23.31 4.74
C ARG A 341 1.49 23.99 5.12
N GLU A 342 0.46 23.83 4.31
CA GLU A 342 -0.84 24.43 4.55
C GLU A 342 -1.51 23.86 5.81
N LYS A 343 -1.47 22.54 5.99
CA LYS A 343 -1.95 21.87 7.21
C LYS A 343 -1.22 22.37 8.45
N ARG A 344 0.11 22.46 8.40
CA ARG A 344 0.92 23.04 9.49
C ARG A 344 0.54 24.47 9.81
N ARG A 345 0.32 25.31 8.79
CA ARG A 345 -0.08 26.72 8.98
C ARG A 345 -1.43 26.85 9.68
N ARG A 346 -2.37 25.94 9.39
CA ARG A 346 -3.71 25.91 10.00
C ARG A 346 -3.78 25.18 11.33
N GLY A 347 -2.71 24.51 11.75
CA GLY A 347 -2.77 23.60 12.90
C GLY A 347 -3.67 22.39 12.64
N GLU A 348 -3.84 22.00 11.39
CA GLU A 348 -4.68 20.88 10.96
C GLU A 348 -3.84 19.60 10.82
N LEU A 349 -4.50 18.46 11.03
CA LEU A 349 -3.94 17.13 10.89
C LEU A 349 -4.93 16.22 10.17
N GLY A 350 -4.48 15.47 9.17
CA GLY A 350 -5.27 14.42 8.55
C GLY A 350 -4.99 13.02 9.11
N PHE A 351 -5.78 12.05 8.69
CA PHE A 351 -5.61 10.64 9.08
C PHE A 351 -4.25 10.06 8.68
N ASP A 352 -3.83 10.26 7.43
CA ASP A 352 -2.51 9.79 6.94
C ASP A 352 -1.34 10.45 7.67
N ASP A 353 -1.51 11.70 8.12
CA ASP A 353 -0.48 12.41 8.89
C ASP A 353 -0.29 11.79 10.27
N MET A 354 -1.35 11.25 10.89
CA MET A 354 -1.24 10.61 12.21
C MET A 354 -0.35 9.39 12.16
N LEU A 355 -0.54 8.54 11.14
CA LEU A 355 0.32 7.37 10.95
C LEU A 355 1.75 7.81 10.65
N SER A 356 1.92 8.79 9.75
CA SER A 356 3.25 9.28 9.38
C SER A 356 4.02 9.90 10.53
N ARG A 357 3.35 10.69 11.36
CA ARG A 357 3.97 11.30 12.54
C ARG A 357 4.35 10.27 13.59
N LEU A 358 3.51 9.26 13.83
CA LEU A 358 3.85 8.22 14.79
C LEU A 358 5.03 7.38 14.30
N ASP A 359 5.05 7.00 13.01
CA ASP A 359 6.17 6.29 12.38
C ASP A 359 7.47 7.13 12.44
N ASP A 360 7.41 8.42 12.14
CA ASP A 360 8.56 9.33 12.24
C ASP A 360 9.04 9.49 13.70
N ALA A 361 8.13 9.68 14.65
CA ALA A 361 8.47 9.83 16.07
C ALA A 361 9.15 8.57 16.63
N LEU A 362 8.67 7.38 16.25
CA LEU A 362 9.26 6.10 16.64
C LEU A 362 10.63 5.83 15.98
N ARG A 363 10.92 6.48 14.85
CA ARG A 363 12.22 6.43 14.14
C ARG A 363 13.21 7.52 14.59
N GLY A 364 12.72 8.58 15.22
CA GLY A 364 13.55 9.68 15.73
C GLY A 364 14.38 9.32 16.96
N GLU A 365 15.16 10.28 17.45
CA GLU A 365 16.07 10.10 18.59
C GLU A 365 15.34 9.65 19.87
N SER A 366 14.15 10.22 20.14
CA SER A 366 13.29 9.86 21.28
C SER A 366 12.43 8.62 21.03
N GLY A 367 12.61 7.93 19.90
CA GLY A 367 11.73 6.86 19.47
C GLY A 367 11.70 5.63 20.39
N GLU A 368 12.81 5.33 21.08
CA GLU A 368 12.83 4.22 22.05
C GLU A 368 12.07 4.57 23.34
N ALA A 369 12.15 5.82 23.80
CA ALA A 369 11.38 6.28 24.95
C ALA A 369 9.88 6.20 24.64
N LEU A 370 9.47 6.67 23.45
CA LEU A 370 8.09 6.55 22.98
C LEU A 370 7.65 5.08 22.86
N ALA A 371 8.44 4.23 22.20
CA ALA A 371 8.12 2.81 22.06
C ALA A 371 7.99 2.12 23.43
N SER A 372 8.87 2.45 24.39
CA SER A 372 8.82 1.93 25.76
C SER A 372 7.57 2.41 26.50
N ALA A 373 7.20 3.69 26.40
CA ALA A 373 5.99 4.22 27.02
C ALA A 373 4.73 3.52 26.47
N ILE A 374 4.67 3.30 25.15
CA ILE A 374 3.57 2.58 24.50
C ILE A 374 3.53 1.12 25.00
N ARG A 375 4.67 0.41 25.05
CA ARG A 375 4.73 -0.97 25.54
C ARG A 375 4.37 -1.11 27.01
N GLN A 376 4.77 -0.17 27.85
CA GLN A 376 4.42 -0.18 29.27
C GLN A 376 2.91 -0.06 29.46
N ARG A 377 2.25 0.75 28.63
CA ARG A 377 0.79 0.89 28.62
C ARG A 377 0.11 -0.32 27.99
N PHE A 378 0.67 -0.84 26.90
CA PHE A 378 0.10 -1.95 26.13
C PHE A 378 1.14 -3.08 25.98
N PRO A 379 1.33 -3.91 27.02
CA PRO A 379 2.25 -5.03 26.95
C PRO A 379 1.81 -6.07 25.92
N VAL A 380 0.51 -6.15 25.61
CA VAL A 380 -0.05 -7.07 24.62
C VAL A 380 -0.88 -6.30 23.60
N ALA A 381 -0.62 -6.57 22.32
CA ALA A 381 -1.35 -6.01 21.20
C ALA A 381 -1.91 -7.11 20.30
N MET A 382 -3.21 -7.02 19.97
CA MET A 382 -3.88 -7.83 18.97
C MET A 382 -4.24 -6.97 17.77
N ILE A 383 -3.69 -7.30 16.60
CA ILE A 383 -3.98 -6.59 15.36
C ILE A 383 -4.94 -7.46 14.55
N ASP A 384 -6.19 -7.02 14.50
CA ASP A 384 -7.26 -7.67 13.76
C ASP A 384 -7.29 -7.16 12.31
N GLU A 385 -7.72 -8.03 11.39
CA GLU A 385 -7.71 -7.78 9.94
C GLU A 385 -6.32 -7.38 9.43
N PHE A 386 -5.29 -8.06 9.94
CA PHE A 386 -3.90 -7.70 9.65
C PHE A 386 -3.54 -7.74 8.15
N GLN A 387 -4.26 -8.52 7.34
CA GLN A 387 -4.08 -8.54 5.89
C GLN A 387 -4.38 -7.19 5.20
N ASP A 388 -5.15 -6.32 5.86
CA ASP A 388 -5.56 -5.02 5.32
C ASP A 388 -4.66 -3.87 5.81
N THR A 389 -3.50 -4.20 6.39
CA THR A 389 -2.50 -3.22 6.83
C THR A 389 -1.56 -2.80 5.69
N ASP A 390 -0.88 -1.67 5.89
CA ASP A 390 0.09 -1.10 4.95
C ASP A 390 1.53 -1.12 5.54
N PRO A 391 2.57 -0.84 4.72
CA PRO A 391 3.96 -0.90 5.17
C PRO A 391 4.28 -0.01 6.37
N GLN A 392 3.61 1.13 6.50
CA GLN A 392 3.81 2.10 7.58
C GLN A 392 3.20 1.60 8.89
N GLN A 393 1.97 1.09 8.84
CA GLN A 393 1.32 0.48 10.00
C GLN A 393 2.15 -0.69 10.56
N TYR A 394 2.62 -1.57 9.68
CA TYR A 394 3.45 -2.69 10.10
C TYR A 394 4.80 -2.24 10.67
N ARG A 395 5.42 -1.17 10.13
CA ARG A 395 6.63 -0.58 10.73
C ARG A 395 6.37 -0.09 12.15
N ILE A 396 5.26 0.60 12.40
CA ILE A 396 4.87 1.10 13.73
C ILE A 396 4.77 -0.09 14.71
N PHE A 397 3.94 -1.08 14.40
CA PHE A 397 3.72 -2.23 15.29
C PHE A 397 5.03 -2.97 15.59
N ARG A 398 5.83 -3.22 14.55
CA ARG A 398 7.10 -3.90 14.71
C ARG A 398 8.11 -3.08 15.51
N ARG A 399 8.15 -1.76 15.33
CA ARG A 399 9.06 -0.88 16.09
C ARG A 399 8.72 -0.86 17.58
N ILE A 400 7.45 -1.04 17.92
CA ILE A 400 6.97 -1.08 19.30
C ILE A 400 7.22 -2.47 19.91
N TRP A 401 6.73 -3.58 19.32
CA TRP A 401 6.67 -4.88 20.00
C TRP A 401 7.68 -5.96 19.54
N ARG A 402 8.40 -5.78 18.43
CA ARG A 402 9.29 -6.84 17.90
C ARG A 402 10.41 -7.19 18.87
N ARG A 403 10.59 -8.50 19.13
CA ARG A 403 11.67 -9.05 19.97
C ARG A 403 11.77 -8.39 21.36
N GLN A 404 10.64 -7.96 21.91
CA GLN A 404 10.58 -7.35 23.23
C GLN A 404 10.17 -8.41 24.26
N ALA A 405 10.98 -8.56 25.31
CA ALA A 405 10.66 -9.42 26.44
C ALA A 405 9.36 -8.94 27.12
N ASP A 406 8.65 -9.87 27.75
CA ASP A 406 7.43 -9.60 28.52
C ASP A 406 6.34 -8.84 27.74
N THR A 407 6.31 -9.01 26.41
CA THR A 407 5.26 -8.47 25.54
C THR A 407 4.72 -9.53 24.59
N ALA A 408 3.57 -9.26 23.99
CA ALA A 408 3.02 -10.09 22.93
C ALA A 408 2.42 -9.26 21.80
N LEU A 409 2.69 -9.67 20.56
CA LEU A 409 2.10 -9.12 19.36
C LEU A 409 1.40 -10.25 18.59
N LEU A 410 0.07 -10.22 18.59
CA LEU A 410 -0.77 -11.20 17.93
C LEU A 410 -1.32 -10.59 16.65
N LEU A 411 -0.81 -11.04 15.49
CA LEU A 411 -1.24 -10.59 14.18
C LEU A 411 -2.27 -11.57 13.64
N ILE A 412 -3.52 -11.12 13.45
CA ILE A 412 -4.65 -12.00 13.15
C ILE A 412 -5.28 -11.56 11.83
N GLY A 413 -5.29 -12.44 10.83
CA GLY A 413 -5.81 -12.09 9.51
C GLY A 413 -5.87 -13.26 8.55
N ASP A 414 -6.32 -13.00 7.33
CA ASP A 414 -6.36 -13.98 6.25
C ASP A 414 -5.85 -13.35 4.94
N PRO A 415 -4.70 -13.79 4.40
CA PRO A 415 -4.16 -13.24 3.17
C PRO A 415 -5.11 -13.44 1.97
N LYS A 416 -6.01 -14.44 2.03
CA LYS A 416 -6.99 -14.71 0.97
C LYS A 416 -8.12 -13.66 0.92
N GLN A 417 -8.27 -12.86 1.98
CA GLN A 417 -9.31 -11.83 2.11
C GLN A 417 -8.79 -10.40 1.93
N ALA A 418 -7.52 -10.22 1.53
CA ALA A 418 -6.95 -8.90 1.28
C ALA A 418 -7.58 -8.23 0.03
N ILE A 419 -8.70 -7.54 0.21
CA ILE A 419 -9.48 -6.90 -0.86
C ILE A 419 -9.41 -5.37 -0.83
N TYR A 420 -8.79 -4.77 0.20
CA TYR A 420 -8.73 -3.33 0.40
C TYR A 420 -7.52 -2.63 -0.26
N ALA A 421 -6.93 -3.22 -1.30
CA ALA A 421 -5.78 -2.63 -2.02
C ALA A 421 -6.03 -1.21 -2.56
N PHE A 422 -7.29 -0.86 -2.85
CA PHE A 422 -7.69 0.47 -3.29
C PHE A 422 -7.65 1.54 -2.17
N ARG A 423 -7.55 1.12 -0.90
CA ARG A 423 -7.37 2.00 0.29
C ARG A 423 -5.94 2.02 0.81
N GLY A 424 -4.99 1.44 0.08
CA GLY A 424 -3.58 1.42 0.46
C GLY A 424 -3.12 0.17 1.21
N ALA A 425 -4.02 -0.77 1.53
CA ALA A 425 -3.64 -2.07 2.06
C ALA A 425 -2.69 -2.81 1.11
N ASP A 426 -1.66 -3.45 1.66
CA ASP A 426 -0.62 -4.08 0.87
C ASP A 426 -0.39 -5.53 1.29
N ILE A 427 -0.79 -6.47 0.43
CA ILE A 427 -0.56 -7.90 0.65
C ILE A 427 0.94 -8.22 0.80
N PHE A 428 1.84 -7.44 0.18
CA PHE A 428 3.28 -7.62 0.37
C PHE A 428 3.73 -7.28 1.78
N THR A 429 3.01 -6.39 2.49
CA THR A 429 3.23 -6.13 3.91
C THR A 429 2.91 -7.35 4.75
N TYR A 430 1.78 -8.00 4.49
CA TYR A 430 1.43 -9.26 5.13
C TYR A 430 2.49 -10.35 4.86
N MET A 431 2.89 -10.52 3.60
CA MET A 431 3.92 -11.51 3.22
C MET A 431 5.27 -11.22 3.90
N LYS A 432 5.64 -9.94 4.01
CA LYS A 432 6.84 -9.51 4.75
C LYS A 432 6.72 -9.86 6.23
N ALA A 433 5.58 -9.60 6.84
CA ALA A 433 5.33 -9.93 8.24
C ALA A 433 5.39 -11.45 8.49
N ARG A 434 4.83 -12.26 7.59
CA ARG A 434 4.97 -13.72 7.60
C ARG A 434 6.42 -14.18 7.44
N GLY A 435 7.27 -13.43 6.75
CA GLY A 435 8.72 -13.70 6.72
C GLY A 435 9.46 -13.27 7.99
N ASP A 436 8.99 -12.23 8.67
CA ASP A 436 9.60 -11.64 9.87
C ASP A 436 9.24 -12.40 11.17
N VAL A 437 8.04 -12.99 11.24
CA VAL A 437 7.52 -13.75 12.39
C VAL A 437 7.80 -15.24 12.20
N THR A 438 8.26 -15.93 13.24
CA THR A 438 8.62 -17.36 13.14
C THR A 438 7.48 -18.31 13.51
N ALA A 439 6.54 -17.86 14.34
CA ALA A 439 5.46 -18.68 14.88
C ALA A 439 4.16 -18.44 14.11
N HIS A 440 3.77 -19.43 13.30
CA HIS A 440 2.61 -19.38 12.41
C HIS A 440 1.55 -20.38 12.84
N TYR A 441 0.31 -19.92 12.94
CA TYR A 441 -0.83 -20.72 13.31
C TYR A 441 -1.96 -20.58 12.30
N THR A 442 -2.74 -21.62 12.10
CA THR A 442 -3.93 -21.62 11.23
C THR A 442 -5.15 -22.14 11.97
N LEU A 443 -6.31 -21.53 11.72
CA LEU A 443 -7.60 -22.08 12.11
C LEU A 443 -8.13 -22.98 10.98
N ASP A 444 -8.18 -24.29 11.23
CA ASP A 444 -8.47 -25.33 10.23
C ASP A 444 -9.97 -25.62 10.04
N THR A 445 -10.79 -25.36 11.06
CA THR A 445 -12.21 -25.77 11.09
C THR A 445 -13.14 -24.64 10.67
N ASN A 446 -13.86 -24.79 9.55
CA ASN A 446 -14.86 -23.84 9.08
C ASN A 446 -16.24 -24.12 9.70
N TRP A 447 -16.78 -23.17 10.47
CA TRP A 447 -18.05 -23.27 11.18
C TRP A 447 -19.23 -22.64 10.41
N ARG A 448 -18.99 -22.00 9.26
CA ARG A 448 -20.03 -21.30 8.47
C ARG A 448 -20.58 -22.10 7.28
N SER A 449 -19.93 -23.20 6.87
CA SER A 449 -20.38 -24.05 5.75
C SER A 449 -20.96 -25.37 6.26
N ARG A 450 -22.20 -25.71 5.86
CA ARG A 450 -22.66 -27.12 5.91
C ARG A 450 -21.76 -27.93 4.96
N ALA A 451 -21.34 -29.12 5.38
CA ALA A 451 -20.70 -30.07 4.48
C ALA A 451 -21.58 -30.21 3.24
N GLY A 452 -21.01 -29.98 2.05
CA GLY A 452 -21.75 -30.15 0.81
C GLY A 452 -22.27 -31.58 0.74
N ASP A 453 -23.58 -31.73 0.63
CA ASP A 453 -24.20 -33.02 0.36
C ASP A 453 -23.61 -33.56 -0.95
N GLY A 454 -22.84 -34.64 -0.83
CA GLY A 454 -22.24 -35.37 -1.95
C GLY A 454 -23.19 -36.40 -2.55
#